data_AF-A0A968P2U2-F1
#
_entry.id   AF-A0A968P2U2-F1
#
_cell.length_a   1.000
_cell.length_b   1.000
_cell.length_c   1.000
_cell.angle_alpha   90.00
_cell.angle_beta   90.00
_cell.angle_gamma   90.00
#
_symmetry.space_group_name_H-M   'P 1'
#
loop_
_entity.id
_entity.type
_entity.pdbx_description
1 polymer ?
#
loop_
_entity_poly.entity_id
_entity_poly.type
_entity_poly.pdbx_seq_one_letter_code
_entity_poly.pdbx_strand_id
1 'polypeptide(L)'
;MAALPIASVTYGLQDPNPRVSGKGAAILREAGKQASLFGGLEVELEDLAEQFLLNMRSDRIFVALKVASSMDGQVAMADGESRWITGEAARAEVQYLRGCYDAVVTGMGTFSP
;
A
#
# COMPACT_ATOMS: atom_id res chain seq x y z
N MET A 1 6.97 15.94 -17.86
CA MET A 1 8.35 16.31 -17.47
C MET A 1 9.27 16.53 -18.66
N ALA A 2 9.30 15.63 -19.67
CA ALA A 2 10.14 15.76 -20.86
C ALA A 2 9.93 17.06 -21.67
N ALA A 3 8.69 17.53 -21.79
CA ALA A 3 8.37 18.78 -22.51
C ALA A 3 8.41 20.05 -21.63
N LEU A 4 8.64 19.92 -20.32
CA LEU A 4 8.61 21.06 -19.39
C LEU A 4 10.00 21.70 -19.26
N PRO A 5 10.12 22.97 -18.85
CA PRO A 5 11.41 23.63 -18.61
C PRO A 5 12.04 23.19 -17.27
N ILE A 6 12.33 21.89 -17.14
CA ILE A 6 12.95 21.25 -15.97
C ILE A 6 14.32 20.71 -16.38
N ALA A 7 15.38 21.05 -15.63
CA ALA A 7 16.75 20.63 -15.93
C ALA A 7 17.05 19.19 -15.48
N SER A 8 16.51 18.77 -14.32
CA SER A 8 16.80 17.48 -13.71
C SER A 8 15.59 16.89 -13.00
N VAL A 9 15.57 15.56 -12.90
CA VAL A 9 14.60 14.78 -12.13
C VAL A 9 15.35 13.75 -11.29
N THR A 10 15.09 13.74 -9.99
CA THR A 10 15.54 12.67 -9.10
C THR A 10 14.33 11.86 -8.66
N TYR A 11 14.41 10.54 -8.79
CA TYR A 11 13.30 9.63 -8.49
C TYR A 11 13.69 8.59 -7.45
N GLY A 12 12.74 8.21 -6.59
CA GLY A 12 13.02 7.37 -5.41
C GLY A 12 13.31 5.91 -5.75
N LEU A 13 12.42 5.26 -6.51
CA LEU A 13 12.55 3.84 -6.86
C LEU A 13 12.51 3.65 -8.37
N GLN A 14 13.21 2.62 -8.83
CA GLN A 14 13.02 2.11 -10.18
C GLN A 14 11.72 1.29 -10.24
N ASP A 15 10.89 1.56 -11.25
CA ASP A 15 9.64 0.84 -11.47
C ASP A 15 9.90 -0.68 -11.60
N PRO A 16 9.27 -1.53 -10.77
CA PRO A 16 9.45 -2.98 -10.81
C PRO A 16 8.80 -3.63 -12.03
N ASN A 17 7.89 -2.95 -12.74
CA ASN A 17 7.22 -3.50 -13.90
C ASN A 17 8.20 -3.64 -15.08
N PRO A 18 8.51 -4.86 -15.54
CA PRO A 18 9.52 -5.09 -16.58
C PRO A 18 9.14 -4.45 -17.92
N ARG A 19 7.85 -4.15 -18.14
CA ARG A 19 7.37 -3.49 -19.37
C ARG A 19 7.78 -2.03 -19.46
N VAL A 20 8.07 -1.36 -18.32
CA VAL A 20 8.34 0.08 -18.27
C VAL A 20 9.57 0.47 -17.47
N SER A 21 10.19 -0.48 -16.75
CA SER A 21 11.37 -0.25 -15.93
C SER A 21 12.46 0.52 -16.69
N GLY A 22 12.88 1.66 -16.14
CA GLY A 22 13.90 2.54 -16.72
C GLY A 22 13.47 3.40 -17.92
N LYS A 23 12.33 3.12 -18.58
CA LYS A 23 11.90 3.84 -19.79
C LYS A 23 11.63 5.32 -19.52
N GLY A 24 11.04 5.66 -18.37
CA GLY A 24 10.80 7.06 -18.00
C GLY A 24 12.10 7.88 -17.88
N ALA A 25 13.13 7.29 -17.26
CA ALA A 25 14.45 7.92 -17.15
C ALA A 25 15.13 8.06 -18.52
N ALA A 26 14.99 7.06 -19.40
CA ALA A 26 15.51 7.13 -20.77
C ALA A 26 14.87 8.29 -21.56
N ILE A 27 13.53 8.40 -21.54
CA ILE A 27 12.79 9.49 -22.19
C ILE A 27 13.26 10.87 -21.71
N LEU A 28 13.53 11.02 -20.42
CA LEU A 28 14.05 12.28 -19.87
C LEU A 28 15.46 12.58 -20.40
N ARG A 29 16.34 11.58 -20.45
CA ARG A 29 17.71 11.74 -20.95
C ARG A 29 17.75 12.06 -22.43
N GLU A 30 16.90 11.41 -23.24
CA GLU A 30 16.73 11.71 -24.67
C GLU A 30 16.26 13.15 -24.91
N ALA A 31 15.43 13.69 -24.01
CA ALA A 31 15.02 15.10 -24.02
C ALA A 31 16.08 16.07 -23.45
N GLY A 32 17.32 15.61 -23.22
CA GLY A 32 18.43 16.43 -22.72
C GLY A 32 18.37 16.75 -21.22
N LYS A 33 17.61 15.99 -20.43
CA LYS A 33 17.44 16.22 -18.99
C LYS A 33 18.26 15.23 -18.18
N GLN A 34 18.71 15.67 -17.01
CA GLN A 34 19.30 14.74 -16.05
C GLN A 34 18.19 13.92 -15.36
N ALA A 35 18.39 12.61 -15.26
CA ALA A 35 17.49 11.70 -14.56
C ALA A 35 18.31 10.73 -13.71
N SER A 36 18.18 10.81 -12.38
CA SER A 36 18.96 10.03 -11.42
C SER A 36 18.07 9.36 -10.38
N LEU A 37 18.45 8.14 -9.98
CA LEU A 37 17.87 7.49 -8.81
C LEU A 37 18.37 8.20 -7.55
N PHE A 38 17.49 8.37 -6.56
CA PHE A 38 17.87 8.87 -5.25
C PHE A 38 18.69 7.80 -4.51
N GLY A 39 19.89 8.14 -4.07
CA GLY A 39 20.83 7.19 -3.45
C GLY A 39 20.63 6.96 -1.95
N GLY A 40 19.42 7.18 -1.42
CA GLY A 40 19.13 7.05 0.01
C GLY A 40 17.66 6.78 0.28
N LEU A 41 17.32 6.53 1.55
CA LEU A 41 15.96 6.19 2.00
C LEU A 41 15.35 4.96 1.30
N GLU A 42 16.18 4.00 0.91
CA GLU A 42 15.72 2.81 0.17
C GLU A 42 14.63 2.07 0.96
N VAL A 43 14.84 1.88 2.26
CA VAL A 43 13.89 1.22 3.16
C VAL A 43 12.57 2.00 3.22
N GLU A 44 12.63 3.30 3.49
CA GLU A 44 11.44 4.13 3.65
C GLU A 44 10.65 4.29 2.34
N LEU A 45 11.35 4.29 1.20
CA LEU A 45 10.72 4.32 -0.12
C LEU A 45 10.07 2.97 -0.45
N GLU A 46 10.69 1.85 -0.09
CA GLU A 46 10.06 0.53 -0.23
C GLU A 46 8.86 0.38 0.69
N ASP A 47 8.94 0.84 1.94
CA ASP A 47 7.82 0.84 2.90
C ASP A 47 6.65 1.70 2.36
N LEU A 48 6.94 2.88 1.82
CA LEU A 48 5.93 3.75 1.21
C LEU A 48 5.19 3.07 0.05
N ALA A 49 5.89 2.27 -0.74
CA ALA A 49 5.37 1.65 -1.95
C ALA A 49 5.07 0.13 -1.78
N GLU A 50 5.11 -0.39 -0.55
CA GLU A 50 5.16 -1.83 -0.25
C GLU A 50 4.09 -2.63 -0.99
N GLN A 51 2.84 -2.16 -0.94
CA GLN A 51 1.69 -2.84 -1.57
C GLN A 51 1.90 -2.99 -3.08
N PHE A 52 2.31 -1.91 -3.75
CA PHE A 52 2.53 -1.92 -5.20
C PHE A 52 3.76 -2.76 -5.57
N LEU A 53 4.85 -2.63 -4.80
CA LEU A 53 6.07 -3.39 -5.04
C LEU A 53 5.84 -4.89 -4.89
N LEU A 54 5.14 -5.33 -3.84
CA LEU A 54 4.80 -6.74 -3.65
C LEU A 54 3.93 -7.26 -4.79
N ASN A 55 2.88 -6.51 -5.16
CA ASN A 55 2.00 -6.84 -6.27
C ASN A 55 2.76 -7.07 -7.58
N MET A 56 3.68 -6.16 -7.92
CA MET A 56 4.43 -6.21 -9.18
C MET A 56 5.57 -7.22 -9.17
N ARG A 57 6.33 -7.32 -8.06
CA ARG A 57 7.53 -8.18 -7.98
C ARG A 57 7.19 -9.65 -7.83
N SER A 58 6.11 -9.98 -7.12
CA SER A 58 5.78 -11.36 -6.75
C SER A 58 4.56 -11.93 -7.46
N ASP A 59 3.92 -11.17 -8.34
CA ASP A 59 2.66 -11.55 -9.01
C ASP A 59 1.61 -12.04 -8.00
N ARG A 60 1.53 -11.35 -6.87
CA ARG A 60 0.72 -11.71 -5.70
C ARG A 60 0.08 -10.47 -5.12
N ILE A 61 -1.20 -10.55 -4.77
CA ILE A 61 -1.87 -9.42 -4.10
C ILE A 61 -1.35 -9.22 -2.68
N PHE A 62 -1.15 -7.97 -2.29
CA PHE A 62 -0.88 -7.56 -0.93
C PHE A 62 -2.15 -7.74 -0.09
N VAL A 63 -2.01 -8.41 1.06
CA VAL A 63 -3.14 -8.71 1.95
C VAL A 63 -2.79 -8.27 3.36
N ALA A 64 -3.63 -7.41 3.92
CA ALA A 64 -3.60 -7.06 5.33
C ALA A 64 -4.74 -7.74 6.09
N LEU A 65 -4.43 -8.31 7.25
CA LEU A 65 -5.43 -8.86 8.17
C LEU A 65 -5.71 -7.85 9.29
N LYS A 66 -6.97 -7.47 9.45
CA LYS A 66 -7.43 -6.66 10.58
C LYS A 66 -8.19 -7.53 11.58
N VAL A 67 -7.83 -7.41 12.86
CA VAL A 67 -8.51 -8.07 13.98
C VAL A 67 -8.89 -7.04 15.04
N ALA A 68 -10.03 -7.22 15.70
CA ALA A 68 -10.36 -6.52 16.95
C ALA A 68 -10.69 -7.58 18.00
N SER A 69 -10.06 -7.49 19.15
CA SER A 69 -10.24 -8.43 20.25
C SER A 69 -10.22 -7.72 21.61
N SER A 70 -10.67 -8.41 22.64
CA SER A 70 -10.38 -8.07 24.02
C SER A 70 -8.88 -8.27 24.32
N MET A 71 -8.47 -7.86 25.53
CA MET A 71 -7.09 -8.00 26.00
C MET A 71 -6.64 -9.46 26.13
N ASP A 72 -7.57 -10.38 26.42
CA ASP A 72 -7.36 -11.82 26.46
C ASP A 72 -7.60 -12.52 25.09
N GLY A 73 -7.73 -11.73 24.01
CA GLY A 73 -7.73 -12.23 22.63
C GLY A 73 -9.10 -12.73 22.12
N GLN A 74 -10.19 -12.49 22.84
CA GLN A 74 -11.54 -12.90 22.41
C GLN A 74 -12.14 -11.90 21.43
N VAL A 75 -12.86 -12.40 20.42
CA VAL A 75 -13.54 -11.58 19.39
C VAL A 75 -15.06 -11.54 19.53
N ALA A 76 -15.59 -12.35 20.45
CA ALA A 76 -17.00 -12.43 20.82
C ALA A 76 -17.13 -13.14 22.19
N MET A 77 -18.27 -12.98 22.85
CA MET A 77 -18.70 -13.81 23.97
C MET A 77 -19.05 -15.23 23.49
N ALA A 78 -19.20 -16.17 24.44
CA ALA A 78 -19.52 -17.57 24.12
C ALA A 78 -20.87 -17.77 23.40
N ASP A 79 -21.79 -16.82 23.58
CA ASP A 79 -23.09 -16.77 22.91
C ASP A 79 -23.06 -15.99 21.57
N GLY A 80 -21.90 -15.47 21.16
CA GLY A 80 -21.70 -14.72 19.92
C GLY A 80 -21.84 -13.21 20.03
N GLU A 81 -22.18 -12.66 21.21
CA GLU A 81 -22.25 -11.20 21.39
C GLU A 81 -20.86 -10.57 21.21
N SER A 82 -20.75 -9.62 20.27
CA SER A 82 -19.45 -9.06 19.83
C SER A 82 -19.49 -7.55 19.58
N ARG A 83 -20.58 -6.89 19.96
CA ARG A 83 -20.77 -5.46 19.68
C ARG A 83 -19.82 -4.63 20.54
N TRP A 84 -19.02 -3.83 19.85
CA TRP A 84 -18.24 -2.73 20.44
C TRP A 84 -17.17 -3.15 21.46
N ILE A 85 -16.49 -4.27 21.21
CA ILE A 85 -15.26 -4.65 21.93
C ILE A 85 -14.21 -3.52 21.87
N THR A 86 -14.05 -2.87 20.71
CA THR A 86 -13.18 -1.70 20.55
C THR A 86 -13.98 -0.40 20.42
N GLY A 87 -13.41 0.70 20.90
CA GLY A 87 -14.02 2.04 20.92
C GLY A 87 -14.11 2.73 19.54
N GLU A 88 -14.72 3.92 19.52
CA GLU A 88 -14.99 4.69 18.30
C GLU A 88 -13.73 5.03 17.49
N ALA A 89 -12.65 5.46 18.16
CA ALA A 89 -11.39 5.80 17.50
C ALA A 89 -10.82 4.62 16.68
N ALA A 90 -10.84 3.41 17.25
CA ALA A 90 -10.39 2.20 16.56
C ALA A 90 -11.26 1.87 15.34
N ARG A 91 -12.56 2.22 15.37
CA ARG A 91 -13.48 1.99 14.25
C ARG A 91 -13.32 3.03 13.16
N ALA A 92 -12.99 4.27 13.51
CA ALA A 92 -12.62 5.31 12.54
C ALA A 92 -11.33 4.93 11.80
N GLU A 93 -10.33 4.41 12.52
CA GLU A 93 -9.08 3.94 11.92
C GLU A 93 -9.32 2.83 10.88
N VAL A 94 -10.20 1.87 11.17
CA VAL A 94 -10.56 0.83 10.19
C VAL A 94 -11.21 1.41 8.93
N GLN A 95 -11.96 2.51 9.02
CA GLN A 95 -12.50 3.17 7.83
C GLN A 95 -11.40 3.83 6.99
N TYR A 96 -10.41 4.44 7.64
CA TYR A 96 -9.21 4.94 6.95
C TYR A 96 -8.49 3.80 6.23
N LEU A 97 -8.21 2.69 6.93
CA LEU A 97 -7.57 1.52 6.33
C LEU A 97 -8.35 1.00 5.12
N ARG A 98 -9.68 0.89 5.21
CA ARG A 98 -10.53 0.48 4.06
C ARG A 98 -10.43 1.42 2.87
N GLY A 99 -10.12 2.69 3.08
CA GLY A 99 -9.85 3.65 2.00
C GLY A 99 -8.47 3.50 1.37
N CYS A 100 -7.53 2.84 2.04
CA CYS A 100 -6.18 2.58 1.54
C CYS A 100 -6.06 1.27 0.72
N TYR A 101 -7.05 0.38 0.78
CA TYR A 101 -7.04 -0.91 0.06
C TYR A 101 -8.12 -0.94 -1.02
N ASP A 102 -7.82 -1.58 -2.15
CA ASP A 102 -8.74 -1.69 -3.29
C ASP A 102 -9.97 -2.57 -3.00
N ALA A 103 -9.89 -3.47 -2.03
CA ALA A 103 -10.97 -4.41 -1.70
C ALA A 103 -11.01 -4.78 -0.21
N VAL A 104 -12.22 -5.08 0.27
CA VAL A 104 -12.47 -5.63 1.61
C VAL A 104 -13.08 -7.01 1.47
N VAL A 105 -12.49 -8.00 2.13
CA VAL A 105 -12.93 -9.39 2.09
C VAL A 105 -13.50 -9.80 3.44
N THR A 106 -14.62 -10.53 3.44
CA THR A 106 -15.25 -11.07 4.64
C THR A 106 -15.87 -12.44 4.36
N GLY A 107 -16.01 -13.27 5.39
CA GLY A 107 -16.62 -14.60 5.29
C GLY A 107 -18.14 -14.56 5.52
N MET A 108 -18.86 -15.59 5.06
CA MET A 108 -20.31 -15.68 5.24
C MET A 108 -20.77 -15.61 6.70
N GLY A 109 -19.99 -16.18 7.63
CA GLY A 109 -20.29 -16.14 9.07
C GLY A 109 -20.14 -14.76 9.71
N THR A 110 -19.57 -13.77 9.00
CA THR A 110 -19.54 -12.36 9.42
C THR A 110 -20.65 -11.56 8.74
N PHE A 111 -21.04 -11.93 7.52
CA PHE A 111 -22.11 -11.26 6.78
C PHE A 111 -23.51 -11.65 7.27
N SER A 112 -23.70 -12.92 7.63
CA SER A 112 -25.01 -13.45 8.00
C SER A 112 -25.26 -13.28 9.51
N PRO A 113 -26.49 -12.93 9.92
CA PRO A 113 -26.88 -12.83 11.32
C PRO A 113 -26.97 -14.19 12.02
#